data_AF-A0A1Q6VHJ5-F1
#
_entry.id   AF-A0A1Q6VHJ5-F1
#
_cell.length_a   1.000
_cell.length_b   1.000
_cell.length_c   1.000
_cell.angle_alpha   90.00
_cell.angle_beta   90.00
_cell.angle_gamma   90.00
#
_symmetry.space_group_name_H-M   'P 1'
#
loop_
_entity.id
_entity.type
_entity.pdbx_description
1 polymer ?
#
loop_
_entity_poly.entity_id
_entity_poly.type
_entity_poly.pdbx_seq_one_letter_code
_entity_poly.pdbx_strand_id
1 'polypeptide(L)'
;MIRANCRARFTAADFDFIVRTLARSQTDQVSLVDLLSDVETRDSILDHPRLVDAILNHCGHLRISSQFYFYVLARHVLQQGGIGDRKLCDYVGSLLETFSHASQLQLSDEAHHLAQQYISDMLIALTRASPEQAFLLRAHIGNYSLFISGIFHENTQRRSLRGGPDIEFYEQVGRTNYQLVAS
;
A
#
# COMPACT_ATOMS: atom_id res chain seq x y z
N MET A 1 5.28 -10.09 -8.38
CA MET A 1 5.66 -10.00 -6.95
C MET A 1 5.89 -8.54 -6.61
N ILE A 2 5.36 -8.08 -5.48
CA ILE A 2 5.52 -6.71 -5.03
C ILE A 2 6.99 -6.49 -4.64
N ARG A 3 7.57 -5.37 -5.09
CA ARG A 3 8.92 -4.95 -4.72
C ARG A 3 8.81 -3.79 -3.76
N ALA A 4 9.60 -3.79 -2.68
CA ALA A 4 9.66 -2.70 -1.71
C ALA A 4 10.52 -1.55 -2.26
N ASN A 5 10.05 -0.89 -3.33
CA ASN A 5 10.79 0.18 -4.02
C ASN A 5 9.93 1.43 -4.27
N CYS A 6 8.95 1.69 -3.41
CA CYS A 6 8.00 2.80 -3.57
C CYS A 6 8.72 4.14 -3.72
N ARG A 7 9.65 4.47 -2.82
CA ARG A 7 10.45 5.72 -2.88
C ARG A 7 11.27 5.91 -4.15
N ALA A 8 11.67 4.84 -4.81
CA ALA A 8 12.46 4.91 -6.05
C ALA A 8 11.58 5.25 -7.28
N ARG A 9 10.25 5.20 -7.13
CA ARG A 9 9.28 5.43 -8.21
C ARG A 9 8.63 6.82 -8.15
N PHE A 10 9.11 7.71 -7.27
CA PHE A 10 8.58 9.07 -7.18
C PHE A 10 8.84 9.86 -8.46
N THR A 11 7.85 10.66 -8.82
CA THR A 11 7.81 11.44 -10.06
C THR A 11 8.26 12.88 -9.82
N ALA A 12 8.56 13.61 -10.89
CA ALA A 12 8.86 15.04 -10.80
C ALA A 12 7.73 15.84 -10.12
N ALA A 13 6.47 15.46 -10.35
CA ALA A 13 5.32 16.11 -9.73
C ALA A 13 5.29 15.94 -8.20
N ASP A 14 5.77 14.80 -7.70
CA ASP A 14 5.87 14.55 -6.26
C ASP A 14 6.94 15.44 -5.62
N PHE A 15 8.09 15.58 -6.27
CA PHE A 15 9.15 16.47 -5.80
C PHE A 15 8.72 17.94 -5.82
N ASP A 16 8.04 18.39 -6.87
CA ASP A 16 7.44 19.72 -6.94
C ASP A 16 6.42 19.96 -5.81
N PHE A 17 5.62 18.94 -5.48
CA PHE A 17 4.67 19.02 -4.37
C PHE A 17 5.38 19.18 -3.03
N ILE A 18 6.44 18.41 -2.76
CA ILE A 18 7.21 18.50 -1.51
C ILE A 18 7.78 19.90 -1.34
N VAL A 19 8.47 20.41 -2.37
CA VAL A 19 9.11 21.74 -2.33
C VAL A 19 8.07 22.83 -2.10
N ARG A 20 6.93 22.79 -2.82
CA ARG A 20 5.85 23.77 -2.63
C ARG A 20 5.24 23.72 -1.23
N THR A 21 5.14 22.54 -0.65
CA THR A 21 4.55 22.34 0.68
C THR A 21 5.48 22.85 1.79
N LEU A 22 6.78 22.59 1.67
CA LEU A 22 7.76 22.92 2.70
C LEU A 22 8.33 24.35 2.56
N ALA A 23 8.44 24.88 1.34
CA ALA A 23 8.85 26.29 1.11
C ALA A 23 7.86 27.31 1.69
N ARG A 24 6.63 26.90 2.04
CA ARG A 24 5.65 27.69 2.80
C ARG A 24 5.96 27.74 4.30
N SER A 25 7.08 27.17 4.75
CA SER A 25 7.64 27.28 6.10
C SER A 25 8.85 28.24 6.06
N GLN A 26 8.90 29.27 6.91
CA GLN A 26 10.10 30.11 7.02
C GLN A 26 11.30 29.33 7.60
N THR A 27 11.05 28.23 8.31
CA THR A 27 12.06 27.39 8.98
C THR A 27 12.56 26.23 8.12
N ASP A 28 11.80 25.79 7.11
CA ASP A 28 12.04 24.52 6.39
C ASP A 28 12.13 24.73 4.87
N GLN A 29 12.87 25.75 4.41
CA GLN A 29 13.18 25.89 2.98
C GLN A 29 14.05 24.72 2.54
N VAL A 30 13.43 23.76 1.85
CA VAL A 30 14.11 22.59 1.29
C VAL A 30 14.49 22.87 -0.16
N SER A 31 15.77 22.75 -0.50
CA SER A 31 16.24 22.76 -1.88
C SER A 31 15.96 21.41 -2.55
N LEU A 32 15.52 21.42 -3.82
CA LEU A 32 15.43 20.20 -4.65
C LEU A 32 16.75 19.43 -4.70
N VAL A 33 17.87 20.16 -4.62
CA VAL A 33 19.21 19.58 -4.66
C VAL A 33 19.45 18.71 -3.42
N ASP A 34 19.08 19.18 -2.22
CA ASP A 34 19.26 18.42 -0.97
C ASP A 34 18.40 17.16 -0.96
N LEU A 35 17.17 17.27 -1.50
CA LEU A 35 16.20 16.20 -1.56
C LEU A 35 16.63 15.06 -2.52
N LEU A 36 17.40 15.40 -3.56
CA LEU A 36 17.92 14.44 -4.53
C LEU A 36 19.33 13.92 -4.18
N SER A 37 20.08 14.63 -3.34
CA SER A 37 21.49 14.31 -3.07
C SER A 37 21.70 13.39 -1.86
N ASP A 38 20.85 13.47 -0.84
CA ASP A 38 21.00 12.67 0.38
C ASP A 38 19.75 11.84 0.73
N VAL A 39 19.96 10.55 0.95
CA VAL A 39 18.92 9.58 1.29
C VAL A 39 18.37 9.83 2.69
N GLU A 40 19.20 10.19 3.67
CA GLU A 40 18.74 10.41 5.04
C GLU A 40 17.95 11.72 5.17
N THR A 41 18.42 12.77 4.52
CA THR A 41 17.68 14.04 4.39
C THR A 41 16.34 13.83 3.69
N ARG A 42 16.31 13.11 2.56
CA ARG A 42 15.05 12.78 1.87
C ARG A 42 14.10 12.01 2.77
N ASP A 43 14.58 11.02 3.50
CA ASP A 43 13.78 10.21 4.40
C ASP A 43 13.20 11.03 5.56
N SER A 44 13.95 12.00 6.07
CA SER A 44 13.48 12.93 7.11
C SER A 44 12.43 13.90 6.57
N ILE A 45 12.62 14.39 5.34
CA ILE A 45 11.65 15.23 4.64
C ILE A 45 10.32 14.51 4.42
N LEU A 46 10.37 13.23 4.02
CA LEU A 46 9.16 12.43 3.78
C LEU A 46 8.35 12.15 5.06
N ASP A 47 8.99 12.19 6.22
CA ASP A 47 8.34 12.03 7.52
C ASP A 47 7.75 13.37 8.05
N HIS A 48 7.88 14.47 7.29
CA HIS A 48 7.45 15.78 7.74
C HIS A 48 5.91 15.88 7.82
N PRO A 49 5.31 16.25 8.99
CA PRO A 49 3.86 16.19 9.20
C PRO A 49 3.06 17.08 8.23
N ARG A 50 3.63 18.22 7.82
CA ARG A 50 3.00 19.09 6.80
C ARG A 50 2.71 18.41 5.47
N LEU A 51 3.44 17.36 5.08
CA LEU A 51 3.13 16.61 3.86
C LEU A 51 1.79 15.88 4.00
N VAL A 52 1.55 15.27 5.16
CA VAL A 52 0.27 14.61 5.47
C VAL A 52 -0.85 15.63 5.51
N ASP A 53 -0.64 16.74 6.23
CA ASP A 53 -1.64 17.81 6.31
C ASP A 53 -1.96 18.39 4.93
N ALA A 54 -0.95 18.59 4.09
CA ALA A 54 -1.15 19.07 2.74
C ALA A 54 -1.92 18.07 1.88
N ILE A 55 -1.64 16.77 1.99
CA ILE A 55 -2.36 15.73 1.24
C ILE A 55 -3.82 15.66 1.70
N LEU A 56 -4.09 15.65 3.00
CA LEU A 56 -5.44 15.45 3.55
C LEU A 56 -6.33 16.69 3.46
N ASN A 57 -5.74 17.89 3.60
CA ASN A 57 -6.50 19.15 3.63
C ASN A 57 -6.56 19.87 2.27
N HIS A 58 -6.00 19.30 1.20
CA HIS A 58 -6.14 19.89 -0.14
C HIS A 58 -7.54 19.65 -0.70
N CYS A 59 -8.36 20.70 -0.75
CA CYS A 59 -9.68 20.68 -1.40
C CYS A 59 -9.64 20.72 -2.95
N GLY A 60 -8.47 20.53 -3.56
CA GLY A 60 -8.24 20.62 -5.01
C GLY A 60 -7.67 19.35 -5.63
N HIS A 61 -7.40 19.37 -6.95
CA HIS A 61 -6.79 18.23 -7.64
C HIS A 61 -5.34 18.03 -7.16
N LEU A 62 -5.13 16.98 -6.37
CA LEU A 62 -3.81 16.47 -5.98
C LEU A 62 -3.08 15.97 -7.22
N ARG A 63 -2.06 16.70 -7.66
CA ARG A 63 -1.18 16.32 -8.78
C ARG A 63 0.05 15.58 -8.27
N ILE A 64 -0.18 14.46 -7.60
CA ILE A 64 0.87 13.57 -7.09
C ILE A 64 0.61 12.16 -7.58
N SER A 65 1.66 11.35 -7.59
CA SER A 65 1.58 9.94 -7.95
C SER A 65 0.89 9.12 -6.85
N SER A 66 0.26 8.00 -7.23
CA SER A 66 -0.36 7.08 -6.27
C SER A 66 0.68 6.47 -5.32
N GLN A 67 1.88 6.23 -5.81
CA GLN A 67 3.00 5.70 -5.03
C GLN A 67 3.40 6.69 -3.92
N PHE A 68 3.56 7.96 -4.25
CA PHE A 68 3.88 8.99 -3.27
C PHE A 68 2.76 9.17 -2.24
N TYR A 69 1.51 9.24 -2.71
CA TYR A 69 0.32 9.32 -1.86
C TYR A 69 0.27 8.18 -0.83
N PHE A 70 0.35 6.93 -1.29
CA PHE A 70 0.30 5.78 -0.40
C PHE A 70 1.51 5.69 0.53
N TYR A 71 2.71 6.04 0.07
CA TYR A 71 3.90 6.03 0.91
C TYR A 71 3.77 7.01 2.08
N VAL A 72 3.42 8.29 1.81
CA VAL A 72 3.36 9.32 2.86
C VAL A 72 2.31 8.99 3.92
N LEU A 73 1.12 8.55 3.49
CA LEU A 73 0.05 8.20 4.42
C LEU A 73 0.34 6.90 5.20
N ALA A 74 0.84 5.86 4.52
CA ALA A 74 1.24 4.63 5.19
C ALA A 74 2.36 4.90 6.20
N ARG A 75 3.33 5.75 5.85
CA ARG A 75 4.43 6.12 6.74
C ARG A 75 3.92 6.77 8.01
N HIS A 76 3.00 7.73 7.88
CA HIS A 76 2.40 8.43 9.00
C HIS A 76 1.69 7.47 9.97
N VAL A 77 0.84 6.58 9.45
CA VAL A 77 0.08 5.63 10.28
C VAL A 77 1.01 4.57 10.91
N LEU A 78 1.99 4.06 10.15
CA LEU A 78 2.95 3.08 10.68
C LEU A 78 3.80 3.70 11.80
N GLN A 79 4.24 4.96 11.66
CA GLN A 79 4.96 5.66 12.73
C GLN A 79 4.12 5.85 13.99
N GLN A 80 2.85 6.21 13.85
CA GLN A 80 1.91 6.30 14.98
C GLN A 80 1.74 4.95 15.67
N GLY A 81 1.79 3.84 14.92
CA GLY A 81 1.78 2.48 15.45
C GLY A 81 3.14 1.98 15.99
N GLY A 82 4.18 2.83 16.05
CA GLY A 82 5.51 2.45 16.51
C GLY A 82 6.33 1.62 15.51
N ILE A 83 5.87 1.50 14.26
CA ILE A 83 6.53 0.74 13.20
C ILE A 83 7.44 1.67 12.40
N GLY A 84 8.74 1.64 12.74
CA GLY A 84 9.76 2.49 12.14
C GLY A 84 10.35 1.99 10.82
N ASP A 85 10.11 0.73 10.41
CA ASP A 85 10.75 0.13 9.24
C ASP A 85 10.30 0.78 7.92
N ARG A 86 11.25 1.44 7.24
CA ARG A 86 11.02 2.11 5.97
C ARG A 86 10.80 1.15 4.81
N LYS A 87 11.45 -0.02 4.82
CA LYS A 87 11.26 -1.04 3.77
C LYS A 87 9.86 -1.62 3.83
N LEU A 88 9.33 -1.82 5.04
CA LEU A 88 7.94 -2.21 5.23
C LEU A 88 6.99 -1.13 4.70
N CYS A 89 7.29 0.15 4.93
CA CYS A 89 6.49 1.24 4.35
C CYS A 89 6.56 1.26 2.82
N ASP A 90 7.74 1.05 2.22
CA ASP A 90 7.88 0.92 0.76
C ASP A 90 7.07 -0.26 0.22
N TYR A 91 7.04 -1.37 0.96
CA TYR A 91 6.27 -2.55 0.61
C TYR A 91 4.77 -2.27 0.63
N VAL A 92 4.25 -1.72 1.73
CA VAL A 92 2.83 -1.38 1.89
C VAL A 92 2.40 -0.36 0.84
N GLY A 93 3.19 0.68 0.59
CA GLY A 93 2.89 1.68 -0.44
C GLY A 93 2.80 1.06 -1.83
N SER A 94 3.73 0.16 -2.17
CA SER A 94 3.72 -0.55 -3.46
C SER A 94 2.56 -1.55 -3.58
N LEU A 95 2.17 -2.17 -2.47
CA LEU A 95 1.02 -3.07 -2.39
C LEU A 95 -0.29 -2.34 -2.64
N LEU A 96 -0.49 -1.23 -1.93
CA LEU A 96 -1.69 -0.40 -2.09
C LEU A 96 -1.80 0.15 -3.51
N GLU A 97 -0.70 0.60 -4.11
CA GLU A 97 -0.68 1.03 -5.50
C GLU A 97 -1.07 -0.10 -6.47
N THR A 98 -0.45 -1.27 -6.31
CA THR A 98 -0.69 -2.44 -7.19
C THR A 98 -2.16 -2.85 -7.16
N PHE A 99 -2.76 -2.98 -5.97
CA PHE A 99 -4.14 -3.43 -5.84
C PHE A 99 -5.17 -2.33 -6.06
N SER A 100 -4.81 -1.05 -5.88
CA SER A 100 -5.67 0.08 -6.24
C SER A 100 -5.84 0.21 -7.75
N HIS A 101 -4.80 -0.04 -8.55
CA HIS A 101 -4.93 -0.08 -10.00
C HIS A 101 -5.72 -1.31 -10.48
N ALA A 102 -5.47 -2.48 -9.87
CA ALA A 102 -6.22 -3.70 -10.20
C ALA A 102 -7.70 -3.57 -9.85
N SER A 103 -8.04 -2.93 -8.72
CA SER A 103 -9.42 -2.70 -8.32
C SER A 103 -10.10 -1.70 -9.24
N GLN A 104 -9.44 -0.59 -9.63
CA GLN A 104 -9.97 0.38 -10.60
C GLN A 104 -10.39 -0.23 -11.93
N LEU A 105 -9.64 -1.23 -12.44
CA LEU A 105 -10.00 -1.98 -13.64
C LEU A 105 -11.22 -2.90 -13.44
N GLN A 106 -11.61 -3.17 -12.20
CA GLN A 106 -12.66 -4.11 -11.82
C GLN A 106 -13.92 -3.44 -11.24
N LEU A 107 -13.95 -2.11 -11.01
CA LEU A 107 -15.00 -1.35 -10.31
C LEU A 107 -16.40 -1.35 -10.98
N SER A 108 -17.05 -2.52 -10.94
CA SER A 108 -18.50 -2.75 -11.01
C SER A 108 -18.89 -3.51 -9.73
N ASP A 109 -20.16 -3.59 -9.32
CA ASP A 109 -20.60 -4.43 -8.18
C ASP A 109 -20.16 -5.91 -8.30
N GLU A 110 -19.83 -6.32 -9.52
CA GLU A 110 -19.23 -7.60 -9.90
C GLU A 110 -17.80 -7.81 -9.36
N ALA A 111 -17.03 -6.74 -9.13
CA ALA A 111 -15.64 -6.75 -8.64
C ALA A 111 -15.44 -7.61 -7.40
N HIS A 112 -16.45 -7.62 -6.53
CA HIS A 112 -16.36 -8.19 -5.20
C HIS A 112 -16.87 -9.63 -5.11
N HIS A 113 -17.76 -10.03 -6.03
CA HIS A 113 -18.00 -11.46 -6.28
C HIS A 113 -16.78 -12.09 -6.94
N LEU A 114 -16.16 -11.37 -7.89
CA LEU A 114 -14.88 -11.72 -8.48
C LEU A 114 -13.80 -11.81 -7.40
N ALA A 115 -13.75 -10.91 -6.41
CA ALA A 115 -12.78 -10.95 -5.29
C ALA A 115 -12.86 -12.23 -4.43
N GLN A 116 -14.06 -12.73 -4.12
CA GLN A 116 -14.24 -13.97 -3.37
C GLN A 116 -13.96 -15.20 -4.23
N GLN A 117 -14.45 -15.21 -5.48
CA GLN A 117 -14.07 -16.22 -6.46
C GLN A 117 -12.55 -16.24 -6.62
N TYR A 118 -11.91 -15.08 -6.64
CA TYR A 118 -10.48 -14.90 -6.80
C TYR A 118 -9.68 -15.51 -5.64
N ILE A 119 -10.06 -15.33 -4.37
CA ILE A 119 -9.33 -15.98 -3.26
C ILE A 119 -9.52 -17.49 -3.26
N SER A 120 -10.74 -18.00 -3.50
CA SER A 120 -10.95 -19.45 -3.61
C SER A 120 -10.21 -20.04 -4.80
N ASP A 121 -10.19 -19.36 -5.94
CA ASP A 121 -9.50 -19.79 -7.16
C ASP A 121 -7.99 -19.81 -6.95
N MET A 122 -7.43 -18.80 -6.27
CA MET A 122 -6.02 -18.78 -5.90
C MET A 122 -5.66 -19.94 -4.95
N LEU A 123 -6.51 -20.24 -3.96
CA LEU A 123 -6.31 -21.37 -3.07
C LEU A 123 -6.42 -22.72 -3.80
N ILE A 124 -7.38 -22.87 -4.72
CA ILE A 124 -7.50 -24.06 -5.57
C ILE A 124 -6.29 -24.20 -6.49
N ALA A 125 -5.86 -23.12 -7.14
CA ALA A 125 -4.67 -23.10 -7.99
C ALA A 125 -3.42 -23.51 -7.20
N LEU A 126 -3.32 -23.10 -5.93
CA LEU A 126 -2.20 -23.45 -5.06
C LEU A 126 -2.12 -24.96 -4.79
N THR A 127 -3.24 -25.68 -4.76
CA THR A 127 -3.24 -27.15 -4.61
C THR A 127 -2.62 -27.90 -5.78
N ARG A 128 -2.53 -27.26 -6.96
CA ARG A 128 -2.03 -27.84 -8.21
C ARG A 128 -0.71 -27.23 -8.67
N ALA A 129 -0.21 -26.22 -7.95
CA ALA A 129 0.97 -25.46 -8.34
C ALA A 129 2.27 -26.26 -8.13
N SER A 130 3.23 -26.07 -9.04
CA SER A 130 4.61 -26.52 -8.79
C SER A 130 5.23 -25.77 -7.61
N PRO A 131 6.33 -26.25 -7.00
CA PRO A 131 6.98 -25.55 -5.88
C PRO A 131 7.33 -24.08 -6.18
N GLU A 132 7.84 -23.79 -7.38
CA GLU A 132 8.18 -22.43 -7.81
C GLU A 132 6.94 -21.53 -7.95
N GLN A 133 5.88 -22.07 -8.54
CA GLN A 133 4.61 -21.36 -8.69
C GLN A 133 3.93 -21.15 -7.34
N ALA A 134 4.02 -22.14 -6.44
CA ALA A 134 3.46 -22.09 -5.11
C ALA A 134 4.05 -20.94 -4.30
N PHE A 135 5.37 -20.71 -4.38
CA PHE A 135 6.00 -19.56 -3.72
C PHE A 135 5.38 -18.24 -4.16
N LEU A 136 5.29 -18.00 -5.48
CA LEU A 136 4.74 -16.76 -6.03
C LEU A 136 3.26 -16.59 -5.70
N LEU A 137 2.50 -17.68 -5.76
CA LEU A 137 1.07 -17.68 -5.49
C LEU A 137 0.78 -17.47 -4.00
N ARG A 138 1.56 -18.07 -3.10
CA ARG A 138 1.47 -17.81 -1.65
C ARG A 138 1.78 -16.35 -1.33
N ALA A 139 2.84 -15.80 -1.91
CA ALA A 139 3.16 -14.39 -1.72
C ALA A 139 2.01 -13.49 -2.19
N HIS A 140 1.42 -13.80 -3.35
CA HIS A 140 0.28 -13.04 -3.88
C HIS A 140 -0.99 -13.18 -3.02
N ILE A 141 -1.30 -14.39 -2.53
CA ILE A 141 -2.40 -14.63 -1.59
C ILE A 141 -2.21 -13.83 -0.31
N GLY A 142 -1.00 -13.80 0.25
CA GLY A 142 -0.67 -12.98 1.41
C GLY A 142 -0.95 -11.49 1.17
N ASN A 143 -0.53 -10.98 0.02
CA ASN A 143 -0.69 -9.56 -0.34
C ASN A 143 -2.15 -9.19 -0.54
N TYR A 144 -2.88 -10.06 -1.22
CA TYR A 144 -4.30 -9.88 -1.46
C TYR A 144 -5.09 -9.91 -0.15
N SER A 145 -4.82 -10.88 0.71
CA SER A 145 -5.42 -10.96 2.05
C SER A 145 -5.18 -9.69 2.86
N LEU A 146 -3.94 -9.18 2.88
CA LEU A 146 -3.59 -7.94 3.59
C LEU A 146 -4.35 -6.73 3.02
N PHE A 147 -4.49 -6.64 1.70
CA PHE A 147 -5.24 -5.56 1.07
C PHE A 147 -6.73 -5.59 1.43
N ILE A 148 -7.36 -6.76 1.33
CA ILE A 148 -8.80 -6.92 1.62
C ILE A 148 -9.09 -6.67 3.10
N SER A 149 -8.30 -7.24 4.02
CA SER A 149 -8.52 -7.07 5.46
C SER A 149 -8.22 -5.64 5.92
N GLY A 150 -7.23 -4.97 5.31
CA GLY A 150 -6.82 -3.62 5.69
C GLY A 150 -7.71 -2.49 5.14
N ILE A 151 -8.11 -2.55 3.86
CA ILE A 151 -8.81 -1.45 3.19
C ILE A 151 -10.33 -1.66 3.13
N PHE A 152 -10.82 -2.90 3.12
CA PHE A 152 -12.23 -3.21 2.89
C PHE A 152 -12.96 -3.79 4.10
N HIS A 153 -12.51 -3.46 5.32
CA HIS A 153 -13.01 -4.01 6.57
C HIS A 153 -14.55 -4.00 6.71
N GLU A 154 -15.19 -2.82 6.59
CA GLU A 154 -16.64 -2.69 6.74
C GLU A 154 -17.43 -3.51 5.71
N ASN A 155 -16.92 -3.61 4.49
CA ASN A 155 -17.56 -4.38 3.43
C ASN A 155 -17.43 -5.89 3.66
N THR A 156 -16.29 -6.36 4.20
CA THR A 156 -16.12 -7.78 4.57
C THR A 156 -17.09 -8.18 5.68
N GLN A 157 -17.28 -7.34 6.71
CA GLN A 157 -18.25 -7.59 7.78
C GLN A 157 -19.68 -7.68 7.26
N ARG A 158 -20.10 -6.72 6.41
CA ARG A 158 -21.45 -6.72 5.81
C ARG A 158 -21.72 -7.99 4.98
N ARG A 159 -20.69 -8.57 4.35
CA ARG A 159 -20.81 -9.80 3.55
C ARG A 159 -20.74 -11.07 4.37
N SER A 160 -20.04 -11.08 5.49
CA SER A 160 -20.05 -12.23 6.41
C SER A 160 -21.49 -12.55 6.84
N LEU A 161 -22.31 -11.51 7.07
CA LEU A 161 -23.75 -11.63 7.33
C LEU A 161 -24.57 -12.25 6.17
N ARG A 162 -23.98 -12.38 4.97
CA ARG A 162 -24.58 -12.98 3.77
C ARG A 162 -23.87 -14.25 3.31
N GLY A 163 -23.05 -14.87 4.18
CA GLY A 163 -22.38 -16.15 3.92
C GLY A 163 -21.02 -16.05 3.22
N GLY A 164 -20.44 -14.84 3.10
CA GLY A 164 -19.07 -14.65 2.62
C GLY A 164 -18.02 -14.86 3.72
N PRO A 165 -16.73 -15.04 3.38
CA PRO A 165 -15.67 -15.06 4.39
C PRO A 165 -15.59 -13.74 5.15
N ASP A 166 -15.36 -13.83 6.46
CA ASP A 166 -15.16 -12.69 7.35
C ASP A 166 -13.71 -12.18 7.31
N ILE A 167 -13.43 -11.15 8.10
CA ILE A 167 -12.06 -10.62 8.17
C ILE A 167 -11.07 -11.62 8.76
N GLU A 168 -11.47 -12.38 9.78
CA GLU A 168 -10.59 -13.34 10.46
C GLU A 168 -10.10 -14.41 9.48
N PHE A 169 -10.96 -14.84 8.56
CA PHE A 169 -10.56 -15.71 7.45
C PHE A 169 -9.42 -15.10 6.61
N TYR A 170 -9.57 -13.85 6.14
CA TYR A 170 -8.53 -13.22 5.32
C TYR A 170 -7.23 -13.01 6.08
N GLU A 171 -7.30 -12.63 7.36
CA GLU A 171 -6.13 -12.47 8.22
C GLU A 171 -5.39 -13.78 8.44
N GLN A 172 -6.12 -14.87 8.73
CA GLN A 172 -5.52 -16.18 8.95
C GLN A 172 -4.90 -16.74 7.66
N VAL A 173 -5.58 -16.60 6.52
CA VAL A 173 -5.04 -16.97 5.20
C VAL A 173 -3.79 -16.16 4.89
N GLY A 174 -3.84 -14.85 5.09
CA GLY A 174 -2.71 -13.96 4.82
C GLY A 174 -1.50 -14.30 5.68
N ARG A 175 -1.70 -14.40 7.00
CA ARG A 175 -0.67 -14.78 7.99
C ARG A 175 -0.01 -16.11 7.61
N THR A 176 -0.80 -17.13 7.33
CA THR A 176 -0.30 -18.47 7.00
C THR A 176 0.56 -18.44 5.73
N ASN A 177 0.10 -17.75 4.69
CA ASN A 177 0.85 -17.69 3.43
C ASN A 177 2.13 -16.87 3.54
N TYR A 178 2.13 -15.76 4.29
CA TYR A 178 3.37 -15.03 4.57
C TYR A 178 4.37 -15.86 5.37
N GLN A 179 3.92 -16.59 6.39
CA GLN A 179 4.78 -17.48 7.18
C GLN A 179 5.45 -18.55 6.31
N LEU A 180 4.69 -19.18 5.41
CA LEU A 180 5.19 -20.22 4.50
C LEU A 180 6.11 -19.70 3.39
N VAL A 181 6.07 -18.40 3.09
CA VAL A 181 6.99 -17.75 2.15
C VAL A 181 8.28 -17.32 2.85
N ALA A 182 8.22 -17.08 4.16
CA ALA A 182 9.36 -16.66 4.98
C ALA A 182 10.17 -17.84 5.57
N SER A 183 9.64 -19.06 5.52
CA SER A 183 10.29 -20.31 5.96
C SER A 183 11.18 -20.90 4.88
#